data_AF-A0A841ZRS6-F1
#
_entry.id   AF-A0A841ZRS6-F1
#
_cell.length_a   1.000
_cell.length_b   1.000
_cell.length_c   1.000
_cell.angle_alpha   90.00
_cell.angle_beta   90.00
_cell.angle_gamma   90.00
#
_symmetry.space_group_name_H-M   'P 1'
#
loop_
_entity.id
_entity.type
_entity.pdbx_description
1 polymer ?
#
loop_
_entity_poly.entity_id
_entity_poly.type
_entity_poly.pdbx_seq_one_letter_code
_entity_poly.pdbx_strand_id
1 'polypeptide(L)'
;MIRLYKSPTAILNNLHEIREGTYNTARCFQADCDDLMTFNQALSAANLSTKQRRILYMYYIEELNQSEIAYILETSQPNVSMILSRGVRAIKQVYKNWERKELNECT
;
A
#
# COMPACT_ATOMS: atom_id res chain seq x y z
N MET A 1 18.85 -5.33 -1.45
CA MET A 1 18.40 -4.65 -2.67
C MET A 1 16.90 -4.88 -2.78
N ILE A 2 16.08 -3.89 -2.44
CA ILE A 2 14.62 -4.00 -2.57
C ILE A 2 14.30 -3.52 -3.98
N ARG A 3 14.20 -4.43 -4.95
CA ARG A 3 13.82 -4.04 -6.30
C ARG A 3 12.37 -3.57 -6.29
N LEU A 4 12.15 -2.28 -6.56
CA LEU A 4 10.83 -1.71 -6.78
C LEU A 4 10.34 -2.12 -8.18
N TYR A 5 9.67 -3.26 -8.30
CA TYR A 5 9.25 -3.80 -9.60
C TYR A 5 8.04 -3.07 -10.21
N LYS A 6 7.30 -2.30 -9.42
CA LYS A 6 6.15 -1.50 -9.87
C LYS A 6 6.12 -0.12 -9.22
N SER A 7 5.56 0.85 -9.95
CA SER A 7 5.28 2.18 -9.40
C SER A 7 4.41 2.05 -8.13
N PRO A 8 4.68 2.83 -7.07
CA PRO A 8 3.92 2.80 -5.81
C PRO A 8 2.40 2.88 -5.99
N THR A 9 1.96 3.62 -7.01
CA THR A 9 0.54 3.80 -7.31
C THR A 9 -0.06 2.56 -7.97
N ALA A 10 0.72 1.85 -8.78
CA ALA A 10 0.29 0.62 -9.43
C ALA A 10 0.17 -0.53 -8.42
N ILE A 11 1.09 -0.62 -7.44
CA ILE A 11 1.00 -1.63 -6.36
C ILE A 11 -0.29 -1.42 -5.55
N LEU A 12 -0.57 -0.17 -5.15
CA LEU A 12 -1.77 0.15 -4.37
C LEU A 12 -3.06 -0.15 -5.15
N ASN A 13 -3.14 0.26 -6.42
CA ASN A 13 -4.35 0.08 -7.21
C ASN A 13 -4.61 -1.38 -7.60
N ASN A 14 -3.56 -2.18 -7.76
CA ASN A 14 -3.65 -3.56 -8.22
C ASN A 14 -3.39 -4.58 -7.09
N LEU A 15 -3.44 -4.16 -5.82
CA LEU A 15 -3.07 -5.02 -4.69
C LEU A 15 -3.90 -6.31 -4.66
N HIS A 16 -5.20 -6.21 -4.99
CA HIS A 16 -6.09 -7.37 -5.14
C HIS A 16 -5.57 -8.34 -6.20
N GLU A 17 -5.28 -7.86 -7.42
CA GLU A 17 -4.78 -8.71 -8.50
C GLU A 17 -3.41 -9.33 -8.20
N ILE A 18 -2.56 -8.64 -7.43
CA ILE A 18 -1.25 -9.17 -7.00
C ILE A 18 -1.46 -10.30 -5.98
N ARG A 19 -2.39 -10.12 -5.03
CA ARG A 19 -2.75 -11.17 -4.06
C ARG A 19 -3.33 -12.40 -4.76
N GLU A 20 -4.31 -12.22 -5.64
CA GLU A 20 -4.90 -13.33 -6.40
C GLU A 20 -3.87 -14.00 -7.33
N GLY A 21 -3.02 -13.19 -7.97
CA GLY A 21 -1.92 -13.67 -8.81
C GLY A 21 -0.92 -14.54 -8.05
N THR A 22 -0.65 -14.22 -6.78
CA THR A 22 0.19 -15.04 -5.90
C THR A 22 -0.40 -16.44 -5.71
N TYR A 23 -1.73 -16.58 -5.68
CA TYR A 23 -2.37 -17.90 -5.54
C TYR A 23 -2.60 -18.61 -6.88
N ASN A 24 -2.43 -17.92 -8.01
CA ASN A 24 -2.72 -18.45 -9.34
C ASN A 24 -1.42 -18.80 -10.09
N THR A 25 -1.28 -20.06 -10.48
CA THR A 25 -0.03 -20.65 -11.01
C THR A 25 0.43 -20.05 -12.35
N ALA A 26 -0.39 -19.23 -13.01
CA ALA A 26 -0.11 -18.59 -14.29
C ALA A 26 0.69 -17.27 -14.20
N ARG A 27 0.83 -16.66 -13.01
CA ARG A 27 1.63 -15.45 -12.78
C ARG A 27 2.95 -15.76 -12.06
N CYS A 28 3.89 -14.82 -12.12
CA CYS A 28 5.21 -14.96 -11.48
C CYS A 28 5.08 -14.80 -9.95
N PHE A 29 4.81 -15.91 -9.26
CA PHE A 29 4.66 -15.99 -7.79
C PHE A 29 5.68 -15.15 -7.02
N GLN A 30 6.96 -15.27 -7.40
CA GLN A 30 8.04 -14.57 -6.72
C GLN A 30 7.91 -13.04 -6.82
N ALA A 31 7.58 -12.51 -8.00
CA ALA A 31 7.43 -11.07 -8.21
C ALA A 31 6.24 -10.52 -7.41
N ASP A 32 5.14 -11.26 -7.35
CA ASP A 32 3.95 -10.85 -6.59
C ASP A 32 4.24 -10.89 -5.07
N CYS A 33 4.95 -11.90 -4.57
CA CYS A 33 5.43 -11.96 -3.19
C CYS A 33 6.37 -10.79 -2.84
N ASP A 34 7.31 -10.46 -3.72
CA ASP A 34 8.24 -9.35 -3.53
C ASP A 34 7.50 -8.00 -3.48
N ASP A 35 6.50 -7.79 -4.35
CA ASP A 35 5.63 -6.61 -4.35
C ASP A 35 4.83 -6.48 -3.04
N LEU A 36 4.24 -7.58 -2.55
CA LEU A 36 3.51 -7.62 -1.27
C LEU A 36 4.42 -7.36 -0.06
N MET A 37 5.62 -7.94 -0.06
CA MET A 37 6.61 -7.73 0.99
C MET A 37 7.06 -6.27 1.02
N THR A 38 7.33 -5.71 -0.15
CA THR A 38 7.71 -4.31 -0.35
C THR A 38 6.61 -3.35 0.14
N PHE A 39 5.34 -3.68 -0.13
CA PHE A 39 4.21 -2.92 0.40
C PHE A 39 4.11 -2.97 1.93
N ASN A 40 4.25 -4.15 2.53
CA ASN A 40 4.24 -4.30 3.99
C ASN A 40 5.37 -3.54 4.69
N GLN A 41 6.56 -3.55 4.09
CA GLN A 41 7.67 -2.73 4.56
C GLN A 41 7.36 -1.23 4.46
N ALA A 42 6.75 -0.78 3.36
CA ALA A 42 6.38 0.61 3.18
C ALA A 42 5.30 1.06 4.18
N LEU A 43 4.32 0.21 4.51
CA LEU A 43 3.35 0.47 5.58
C LEU A 43 4.01 0.62 6.95
N SER A 44 5.04 -0.18 7.22
CA SER A 44 5.76 -0.16 8.49
C SER A 44 6.69 1.05 8.62
N ALA A 45 7.32 1.45 7.51
CA ALA A 45 8.20 2.61 7.43
C ALA A 45 7.43 3.94 7.31
N ALA A 46 6.20 3.91 6.81
CA ALA A 46 5.34 5.07 6.80
C ALA A 46 4.95 5.41 8.25
N ASN A 47 5.20 6.65 8.67
CA ASN A 47 4.88 7.14 10.00
C ASN A 47 3.36 7.40 10.15
N LEU A 48 2.57 6.34 9.96
CA LEU A 48 1.12 6.34 9.94
C LEU A 48 0.57 6.24 11.37
N SER A 49 -0.42 7.07 11.68
CA SER A 49 -1.19 6.95 12.92
C SER A 49 -1.98 5.64 12.96
N THR A 50 -2.35 5.19 14.16
CA THR A 50 -3.16 3.98 14.35
C THR A 50 -4.46 4.03 13.53
N LYS A 51 -5.10 5.21 13.45
CA LYS A 51 -6.32 5.42 12.66
C LYS A 51 -6.05 5.30 11.16
N GLN A 52 -4.94 5.85 10.66
CA GLN A 52 -4.54 5.71 9.26
C GLN A 52 -4.25 4.25 8.90
N ARG A 53 -3.49 3.53 9.73
CA ARG A 53 -3.19 2.12 9.51
C ARG A 53 -4.46 1.27 9.47
N ARG A 54 -5.37 1.48 10.41
CA ARG A 54 -6.64 0.75 10.47
C ARG A 54 -7.50 0.98 9.21
N ILE A 55 -7.64 2.24 8.78
CA ILE A 55 -8.40 2.56 7.56
C ILE A 55 -7.74 1.99 6.31
N LEU A 56 -6.40 2.04 6.20
CA LEU A 56 -5.68 1.43 5.08
C LEU A 56 -5.83 -0.10 5.07
N TYR A 57 -5.77 -0.75 6.24
CA TYR A 57 -5.97 -2.19 6.38
C TYR A 57 -7.39 -2.59 5.95
N MET A 58 -8.40 -1.90 6.46
CA MET A 58 -9.80 -2.12 6.06
C MET A 58 -10.00 -1.98 4.55
N TYR A 59 -9.37 -0.97 3.93
CA TYR A 59 -9.55 -0.71 2.50
C TYR A 59 -8.78 -1.67 1.59
N TYR A 60 -7.52 -1.96 1.92
CA TYR A 60 -6.62 -2.72 1.03
C TYR A 60 -6.52 -4.21 1.36
N ILE A 61 -6.81 -4.62 2.61
CA ILE A 61 -6.68 -6.01 3.06
C ILE A 61 -8.04 -6.66 3.25
N GLU A 62 -8.97 -5.97 3.90
CA GLU A 62 -10.35 -6.42 4.11
C GLU A 62 -11.29 -6.04 2.94
N GLU A 63 -10.80 -5.24 1.99
CA GLU A 63 -11.49 -4.87 0.74
C GLU A 63 -12.82 -4.14 0.96
N LEU A 64 -12.94 -3.48 2.11
CA LEU A 64 -14.09 -2.65 2.43
C LEU A 64 -14.06 -1.35 1.63
N ASN A 65 -15.21 -0.95 1.11
CA ASN A 65 -15.35 0.34 0.45
C ASN A 65 -15.40 1.49 1.49
N GLN A 66 -15.17 2.73 1.03
CA GLN A 66 -15.08 3.88 1.93
C GLN A 66 -16.37 4.14 2.74
N SER A 67 -17.53 3.73 2.21
CA SER A 67 -18.82 3.89 2.88
C SER A 67 -19.00 2.86 4.00
N GLU A 68 -18.58 1.61 3.78
CA GLU A 68 -18.56 0.56 4.80
C GLU A 68 -17.60 0.92 5.94
N ILE A 69 -16.39 1.40 5.60
CA ILE A 69 -15.42 1.87 6.59
C ILE A 69 -15.98 3.05 7.38
N ALA A 70 -16.64 3.98 6.71
CA ALA A 70 -17.27 5.13 7.36
C ALA A 70 -18.34 4.69 8.36
N TYR A 71 -19.16 3.70 8.00
CA TYR A 71 -20.15 3.10 8.88
C TYR A 71 -19.51 2.42 10.09
N ILE A 72 -18.50 1.56 9.89
CA ILE A 72 -17.81 0.84 10.97
C ILE A 72 -17.09 1.77 11.95
N LEU A 73 -16.55 2.88 11.44
CA LEU A 73 -15.79 3.85 12.25
C LEU A 73 -16.66 5.02 12.73
N GLU A 74 -17.98 4.96 12.52
CA GLU A 74 -18.94 6.00 12.90
C GLU A 74 -18.49 7.40 12.47
N THR A 75 -18.04 7.51 11.22
CA THR A 75 -17.50 8.76 10.66
C THR A 75 -18.04 9.00 9.26
N SER A 76 -17.72 10.15 8.67
CA SER A 76 -18.17 10.48 7.33
C SER A 76 -17.25 9.86 6.25
N GLN A 77 -17.84 9.43 5.14
CA GLN A 77 -17.09 8.92 3.99
C GLN A 77 -16.02 9.93 3.48
N PRO A 78 -16.29 11.26 3.39
CA PRO A 78 -15.24 12.23 3.05
C PRO A 78 -14.05 12.24 4.01
N ASN A 79 -14.30 12.02 5.31
CA ASN A 79 -13.23 11.92 6.30
C ASN A 79 -12.37 10.66 6.07
N VAL A 80 -13.00 9.51 5.77
CA VAL A 80 -12.29 8.28 5.37
C VAL A 80 -11.44 8.52 4.13
N SER A 81 -12.01 9.14 3.09
CA SER A 81 -11.31 9.50 1.85
C SER A 81 -10.07 10.36 2.09
N MET A 82 -10.21 11.39 2.94
CA MET A 82 -9.11 12.26 3.33
C MET A 82 -8.01 11.49 4.06
N ILE A 83 -8.37 10.61 4.98
CA ILE A 83 -7.41 9.79 5.74
C ILE A 83 -6.69 8.81 4.82
N LEU A 84 -7.41 8.11 3.93
CA LEU A 84 -6.83 7.23 2.92
C LEU A 84 -5.83 7.98 2.05
N SER A 85 -6.22 9.16 1.52
CA SER A 85 -5.37 9.98 0.67
C SER A 85 -4.08 10.40 1.37
N ARG A 86 -4.15 10.76 2.66
CA ARG A 86 -2.97 11.09 3.48
C ARG A 86 -2.09 9.87 3.71
N GLY A 87 -2.68 8.71 4.01
CA GLY A 87 -1.96 7.46 4.20
C GLY A 87 -1.21 7.02 2.94
N VAL A 88 -1.89 7.04 1.79
CA VAL A 88 -1.30 6.75 0.48
C VAL A 88 -0.15 7.72 0.17
N ARG A 89 -0.30 9.02 0.46
CA ARG A 89 0.76 10.00 0.26
C ARG A 89 2.00 9.68 1.11
N ALA A 90 1.81 9.29 2.37
CA ALA A 90 2.91 8.91 3.26
C ALA A 90 3.67 7.68 2.72
N ILE A 91 2.94 6.65 2.27
CA ILE A 91 3.51 5.46 1.63
C ILE A 91 4.30 5.83 0.37
N LYS A 92 3.73 6.67 -0.51
CA LYS A 92 4.42 7.16 -1.70
C LYS A 92 5.73 7.90 -1.36
N GLN A 93 5.75 8.64 -0.25
CA GLN A 93 6.97 9.34 0.18
C GLN A 93 8.06 8.37 0.63
N VAL A 94 7.70 7.26 1.30
CA VAL A 94 8.65 6.21 1.67
C VAL A 94 9.33 5.66 0.41
N TYR A 95 8.53 5.29 -0.60
CA TYR A 95 9.08 4.78 -1.86
C TYR A 95 10.02 5.76 -2.56
N LYS A 96 9.64 7.04 -2.65
CA LYS A 96 10.50 8.09 -3.22
C LYS A 96 11.82 8.24 -2.45
N ASN A 97 11.78 8.10 -1.14
CA ASN A 97 12.98 8.19 -0.32
C ASN A 97 13.89 6.98 -0.52
N TRP A 98 13.33 5.78 -0.70
CA TRP A 98 14.10 4.58 -1.03
C TRP A 98 14.74 4.68 -2.40
N GLU A 99 13.97 5.05 -3.43
CA GLU A 99 14.47 5.28 -4.79
C GLU A 99 15.62 6.30 -4.81
N ARG A 100 15.48 7.41 -4.07
CA ARG A 100 16.57 8.40 -3.95
C ARG A 100 17.82 7.82 -3.27
N LYS A 101 17.66 6.99 -2.24
CA LYS A 101 18.81 6.35 -1.57
C LYS A 101 19.54 5.42 -2.52
N GLU A 102 18.81 4.59 -3.27
CA GLU A 102 19.41 3.69 -4.25
C GLU A 102 20.19 4.46 -5.33
N LEU A 103 19.64 5.57 -5.83
CA LEU A 103 20.33 6.43 -6.80
C LEU A 103 21.60 7.07 -6.24
N ASN A 104 21.57 7.51 -4.98
CA ASN A 104 22.73 8.13 -4.31
C ASN A 104 23.82 7.10 -3.91
N GLU A 105 23.46 5.83 -3.71
CA GLU A 105 24.40 4.75 -3.41
C GLU A 105 25.09 4.20 -4.69
N CYS A 106 24.58 4.54 -5.87
CA CYS A 106 25.16 4.16 -7.17
C CYS A 106 26.06 5.23 -7.82
N THR A 107 26.23 6.41 -7.19
CA THR A 107 27.15 7.49 -7.58
C THR A 107 28.32 7.60 -6.63
#